data_AF-A0A450SD12-F1
#
_entry.id   AF-A0A450SD12-F1
#
_cell.length_a   1.000
_cell.length_b   1.000
_cell.length_c   1.000
_cell.angle_alpha   90.00
_cell.angle_beta   90.00
_cell.angle_gamma   90.00
#
_symmetry.space_group_name_H-M   'P 1'
#
loop_
_entity.id
_entity.type
_entity.pdbx_description
1 polymer ?
#
loop_
_entity_poly.entity_id
_entity_poly.type
_entity_poly.pdbx_seq_one_letter_code
_entity_poly.pdbx_strand_id
1 'polypeptide(L)'
;MDIENVQYEQLPADFAINDTGSLLEECSHLYSNHYGRWSKDAPHHGTGNRIKLSAEMLRTRWLENENANLYTARLEGKLIGYAIAIRLRYNDKTYRVKDEKNGIFSWVTQLVVHEDYRNRGIAKQLLFSIWGLSNDFAWGLLTANPYAIRALEKATRRRCNPERIRRNKQKLLNIACRDLGGCYGIKKSTRIDVSKAGSKIDTKFFVDHSQVPEMIQKAVPNGMPWVLGDLEEGWEWFAFTFQDQEQLKLTGDEIEGMIRASDQVAQKAYSRMLLDKGHKWAGHTDKEVEFIIEKCALTPGKTVLDMGCGLGRHALKLAERGLQITGIDYILEFIERAKQEAKNRKLETVRFIDGDGRELESDECYDAVVCLYDVIGSFIDEEENRKILGNIARHLKPDGVAIITVMNHELTIRLAQDRFPGHIFSFDSEPNRVLDLEPAGIMEETGNIFDPKHYLVDKNTHIVYRNEQFTGGRKLPEQLVVMDKRYTEQEITELCEATGLVVQWAKYVGAGRWDDSLEPTEKAAKEIMVFCKKRRDG
;
A
#
# COMPACT_ATOMS: atom_id res chain seq x y z
N MET A 1 3.68 25.05 5.97
CA MET A 1 4.63 24.31 5.14
C MET A 1 4.13 22.88 5.13
N ASP A 2 3.43 22.53 4.06
CA ASP A 2 2.64 21.30 3.97
C ASP A 2 3.54 20.08 3.88
N ILE A 3 3.28 19.12 4.77
CA ILE A 3 3.97 17.84 4.84
C ILE A 3 3.55 16.94 3.66
N GLU A 4 2.53 17.35 2.90
CA GLU A 4 1.96 16.64 1.75
C GLU A 4 2.95 16.49 0.59
N ASN A 5 3.96 17.38 0.50
CA ASN A 5 4.98 17.34 -0.57
C ASN A 5 6.25 16.56 -0.19
N VAL A 6 6.23 15.80 0.90
CA VAL A 6 7.39 14.97 1.28
C VAL A 6 7.46 13.75 0.38
N GLN A 7 8.58 13.63 -0.33
CA GLN A 7 8.91 12.47 -1.14
C GLN A 7 9.55 11.40 -0.27
N TYR A 8 9.02 10.19 -0.33
CA TYR A 8 9.57 9.06 0.41
C TYR A 8 10.07 7.96 -0.52
N GLU A 9 11.24 7.43 -0.20
CA GLU A 9 11.88 6.39 -1.00
C GLU A 9 12.49 5.30 -0.13
N GLN A 10 12.56 4.09 -0.67
CA GLN A 10 13.35 2.98 -0.14
C GLN A 10 14.49 2.63 -1.11
N LEU A 11 15.62 2.24 -0.53
CA LEU A 11 16.83 1.83 -1.25
C LEU A 11 17.40 0.57 -0.59
N PRO A 12 17.56 -0.54 -1.34
CA PRO A 12 18.26 -1.73 -0.84
C PRO A 12 19.74 -1.41 -0.56
N ALA A 13 20.35 -2.08 0.43
CA ALA A 13 21.73 -1.81 0.84
C ALA A 13 22.80 -1.82 -0.28
N ASP A 14 22.55 -2.48 -1.41
CA ASP A 14 23.49 -2.59 -2.53
C ASP A 14 23.93 -1.23 -3.12
N PHE A 15 23.09 -0.20 -3.02
CA PHE A 15 23.47 1.16 -3.46
C PHE A 15 24.69 1.67 -2.67
N ALA A 16 24.84 1.30 -1.40
CA ALA A 16 25.85 1.85 -0.50
C ALA A 16 27.28 1.42 -0.87
N ILE A 17 27.42 0.29 -1.58
CA ILE A 17 28.69 -0.19 -2.12
C ILE A 17 29.20 0.75 -3.21
N ASN A 18 28.29 1.32 -4.01
CA ASN A 18 28.61 2.16 -5.15
C ASN A 18 28.35 3.66 -4.91
N ASP A 19 27.82 4.05 -3.75
CA ASP A 19 27.59 5.44 -3.40
C ASP A 19 28.92 6.17 -3.19
N THR A 20 29.28 6.99 -4.17
CA THR A 20 30.50 7.82 -4.16
C THR A 20 30.33 9.18 -3.48
N GLY A 21 29.22 9.41 -2.76
CA GLY A 21 29.22 10.34 -1.62
C GLY A 21 28.27 11.54 -1.68
N SER A 22 26.98 11.34 -1.95
CA SER A 22 25.97 12.38 -1.65
C SER A 22 25.02 11.93 -0.55
N LEU A 23 24.36 10.78 -0.72
CA LEU A 23 23.29 10.38 0.17
C LEU A 23 23.78 9.96 1.56
N LEU A 24 24.86 9.18 1.66
CA LEU A 24 25.38 8.78 2.97
C LEU A 24 25.97 9.97 3.74
N GLU A 25 26.53 10.94 3.04
CA GLU A 25 26.98 12.20 3.64
C GLU A 25 25.80 13.05 4.13
N GLU A 26 24.71 13.14 3.37
CA GLU A 26 23.47 13.77 3.83
C GLU A 26 22.92 13.09 5.09
N CYS A 27 22.89 11.75 5.13
CA CYS A 27 22.44 10.98 6.30
C CYS A 27 23.34 11.22 7.52
N SER A 28 24.66 11.16 7.31
CA SER A 28 25.71 11.46 8.30
C SER A 28 25.55 12.86 8.89
N HIS A 29 25.36 13.86 8.03
CA HIS A 29 25.13 15.25 8.42
C HIS A 29 23.83 15.40 9.20
N LEU A 30 22.74 14.81 8.73
CA LEU A 30 21.45 14.87 9.41
C LEU A 30 21.52 14.24 10.80
N TYR A 31 22.12 13.05 10.93
CA TYR A 31 22.35 12.40 12.21
C TYR A 31 23.18 13.28 13.14
N SER A 32 24.35 13.72 12.65
CA SER A 32 25.35 14.42 13.44
C SER A 32 24.88 15.79 13.96
N ASN A 33 23.83 16.36 13.37
CA ASN A 33 23.26 17.64 13.77
C ASN A 33 21.93 17.52 14.50
N HIS A 34 21.14 16.47 14.23
CA HIS A 34 19.78 16.37 14.75
C HIS A 34 19.48 15.10 15.55
N TYR A 35 20.38 14.14 15.71
CA TYR A 35 20.07 12.92 16.45
C TYR A 35 19.97 13.16 17.97
N GLY A 36 21.08 13.57 18.60
CA GLY A 36 21.14 13.73 20.05
C GLY A 36 22.46 14.30 20.56
N ARG A 37 22.60 14.33 21.88
CA ARG A 37 23.80 14.76 22.61
C ARG A 37 24.23 13.69 23.61
N TRP A 38 25.52 13.64 23.88
CA TRP A 38 26.08 12.76 24.91
C TRP A 38 25.67 13.22 26.30
N SER A 39 25.27 12.25 27.12
CA SER A 39 25.00 12.45 28.55
C SER A 39 26.25 12.90 29.31
N LYS A 40 26.04 13.43 30.52
CA LYS A 40 27.11 13.71 31.48
C LYS A 40 27.87 12.46 31.91
N ASP A 41 27.19 11.31 31.88
CA ASP A 41 27.75 10.02 32.31
C ASP A 41 28.43 9.27 31.14
N ALA A 42 28.51 9.89 29.96
CA ALA A 42 29.13 9.31 28.78
C ALA A 42 30.67 9.24 28.92
N PRO A 43 31.28 8.04 28.87
CA PRO A 43 32.73 7.91 28.97
C PRO A 43 33.40 8.48 27.71
N HIS A 44 34.39 9.37 27.89
CA HIS A 44 35.28 9.86 26.83
C HIS A 44 34.67 10.70 25.68
N HIS A 45 33.41 11.15 25.78
CA HIS A 45 32.73 11.87 24.69
C HIS A 45 32.50 13.38 24.90
N GLY A 46 32.82 13.90 26.09
CA GLY A 46 32.60 15.30 26.45
C GLY A 46 31.09 15.61 26.60
N THR A 47 30.69 15.95 27.82
CA THR A 47 29.28 16.17 28.18
C THR A 47 28.60 17.20 27.27
N GLY A 48 27.41 16.87 26.76
CA GLY A 48 26.60 17.78 25.95
C GLY A 48 27.05 17.94 24.49
N ASN A 49 28.17 17.32 24.09
CA ASN A 49 28.58 17.30 22.69
C ASN A 49 27.54 16.57 21.82
N ARG A 50 27.38 17.01 20.57
CA ARG A 50 26.55 16.32 19.58
C ARG A 50 27.13 14.93 19.31
N ILE A 51 26.26 13.93 19.26
CA ILE A 51 26.64 12.58 18.83
C ILE A 51 26.92 12.64 17.33
N LYS A 52 28.11 12.17 16.92
CA LYS A 52 28.56 12.18 15.52
C LYS A 52 28.57 10.78 14.96
N LEU A 53 28.22 10.68 13.68
CA LEU A 53 28.25 9.45 12.90
C LEU A 53 28.74 9.79 11.50
N SER A 54 29.78 9.11 11.02
CA SER A 54 30.32 9.34 9.67
C SER A 54 29.59 8.52 8.61
N ALA A 55 29.65 8.96 7.36
CA ALA A 55 29.14 8.20 6.21
C ALA A 55 29.80 6.81 6.11
N GLU A 56 31.10 6.73 6.41
CA GLU A 56 31.84 5.47 6.42
C GLU A 56 31.35 4.48 7.49
N MET A 57 30.98 4.98 8.68
CA MET A 57 30.36 4.15 9.71
C MET A 57 28.96 3.68 9.29
N LEU A 58 28.14 4.56 8.68
CA LEU A 58 26.84 4.17 8.12
C LEU A 58 26.98 3.04 7.09
N ARG A 59 27.95 3.17 6.18
CA ARG A 59 28.27 2.15 5.18
C ARG A 59 28.68 0.83 5.84
N THR A 60 29.82 0.82 6.52
CA THR A 60 30.46 -0.41 7.01
C THR A 60 29.70 -1.11 8.14
N ARG A 61 28.93 -0.38 8.95
CA ARG A 61 28.22 -0.99 10.08
C ARG A 61 26.75 -1.32 9.81
N TRP A 62 26.10 -0.60 8.90
CA TRP A 62 24.66 -0.81 8.62
C TRP A 62 24.38 -1.27 7.18
N LEU A 63 24.96 -0.60 6.19
CA LEU A 63 24.53 -0.73 4.79
C LEU A 63 25.40 -1.66 3.93
N GLU A 64 26.48 -2.21 4.45
CA GLU A 64 27.12 -3.42 3.87
C GLU A 64 26.33 -4.70 4.18
N ASN A 65 25.34 -4.62 5.08
CA ASN A 65 24.42 -5.73 5.32
C ASN A 65 23.41 -5.82 4.19
N GLU A 66 23.48 -6.88 3.38
CA GLU A 66 22.56 -7.14 2.26
C GLU A 66 21.06 -7.19 2.66
N ASN A 67 20.78 -7.41 3.94
CA ASN A 67 19.42 -7.45 4.49
C ASN A 67 18.94 -6.07 4.99
N ALA A 68 19.76 -5.02 4.84
CA ALA A 68 19.41 -3.66 5.24
C ALA A 68 18.78 -2.88 4.08
N ASN A 69 17.80 -2.05 4.42
CA ASN A 69 17.23 -1.04 3.52
C ASN A 69 17.33 0.34 4.18
N LEU A 70 17.63 1.35 3.38
CA LEU A 70 17.53 2.75 3.75
C LEU A 70 16.19 3.30 3.28
N TYR A 71 15.47 3.98 4.17
CA TYR A 71 14.21 4.66 3.90
C TYR A 71 14.42 6.15 4.11
N THR A 72 14.08 6.97 3.13
CA THR A 72 14.35 8.41 3.17
C THR A 72 13.06 9.22 3.05
N ALA A 73 13.09 10.42 3.63
CA ALA A 73 12.06 11.43 3.51
C ALA A 73 12.73 12.73 3.05
N ARG A 74 12.33 13.24 1.89
CA ARG A 74 12.87 14.46 1.28
C ARG A 74 11.77 15.49 1.08
N LEU A 75 12.07 16.75 1.40
CA LEU A 75 11.19 17.88 1.09
C LEU A 75 11.96 18.84 0.19
N GLU A 76 11.40 19.14 -1.00
CA GLU A 76 12.06 19.99 -2.01
C GLU A 76 13.50 19.52 -2.31
N GLY A 77 13.68 18.20 -2.43
CA GLY A 77 14.98 17.57 -2.68
C GLY A 77 15.90 17.46 -1.46
N LYS A 78 15.62 18.11 -0.33
CA LYS A 78 16.46 18.05 0.89
C LYS A 78 16.08 16.88 1.79
N LEU A 79 17.06 16.12 2.27
CA LEU A 79 16.83 15.05 3.25
C LEU A 79 16.39 15.62 4.61
N ILE A 80 15.16 15.32 5.02
CA ILE A 80 14.57 15.77 6.30
C ILE A 80 14.36 14.61 7.29
N GLY A 81 14.48 13.37 6.84
CA GLY A 81 14.45 12.20 7.71
C GLY A 81 14.93 10.94 7.00
N TYR A 82 15.42 9.98 7.78
CA TYR A 82 15.70 8.64 7.27
C TYR A 82 15.53 7.58 8.37
N ALA A 83 15.33 6.34 7.95
CA ALA A 83 15.38 5.17 8.78
C ALA A 83 16.23 4.08 8.10
N ILE A 84 16.93 3.28 8.88
CA ILE A 84 17.58 2.05 8.41
C ILE A 84 16.85 0.89 9.08
N ALA A 85 16.40 -0.07 8.29
CA ALA A 85 15.83 -1.30 8.80
C ALA A 85 16.54 -2.51 8.24
N ILE A 86 16.71 -3.52 9.08
CA ILE A 86 17.31 -4.81 8.72
C ILE A 86 16.23 -5.87 8.83
N ARG A 87 15.95 -6.57 7.72
CA ARG A 87 14.89 -7.59 7.63
C ARG A 87 15.51 -8.96 7.38
N LEU A 88 15.46 -9.83 8.37
CA LEU A 88 16.23 -11.08 8.37
C LEU A 88 15.31 -12.28 8.31
N ARG A 89 15.55 -13.20 7.37
CA ARG A 89 14.88 -14.50 7.35
C ARG A 89 15.53 -15.44 8.37
N TYR A 90 14.72 -15.97 9.28
CA TYR A 90 15.16 -16.91 10.29
C TYR A 90 14.92 -18.36 9.84
N ASN A 91 15.98 -19.03 9.36
CA ASN A 91 15.99 -20.46 9.03
C ASN A 91 16.91 -21.24 10.00
N ASP A 92 16.51 -21.39 11.26
CA ASP A 92 17.24 -22.24 12.22
C ASP A 92 16.57 -23.63 12.33
N LYS A 93 17.30 -24.70 11.98
CA LYS A 93 16.84 -26.09 12.07
C LYS A 93 16.46 -26.52 13.50
N THR A 94 16.89 -25.80 14.53
CA THR A 94 16.55 -26.07 15.94
C THR A 94 15.19 -25.51 16.36
N TYR A 95 14.60 -24.61 15.56
CA TYR A 95 13.31 -23.99 15.84
C TYR A 95 12.39 -24.15 14.63
N ARG A 96 11.56 -25.19 14.64
CA ARG A 96 10.47 -25.37 13.67
C ARG A 96 9.45 -24.25 13.84
N VAL A 97 9.63 -23.13 13.16
CA VAL A 97 8.49 -22.30 12.78
C VAL A 97 7.68 -23.18 11.85
N LYS A 98 6.44 -23.51 12.22
CA LYS A 98 5.58 -24.44 11.47
C LYS A 98 5.25 -23.97 10.04
N ASP A 99 5.67 -22.75 9.68
CA ASP A 99 5.28 -22.07 8.46
C ASP A 99 6.48 -21.35 7.84
N GLU A 100 6.84 -21.72 6.61
CA GLU A 100 7.98 -21.18 5.86
C GLU A 100 7.84 -19.67 5.52
N LYS A 101 6.66 -19.09 5.79
CA LYS A 101 6.34 -17.67 5.61
C LYS A 101 6.50 -16.80 6.89
N ASN A 102 6.54 -17.38 8.08
CA ASN A 102 6.42 -16.66 9.38
C ASN A 102 7.75 -16.51 10.16
N GLY A 103 8.89 -16.43 9.44
CA GLY A 103 10.23 -16.41 10.03
C GLY A 103 11.01 -15.09 9.91
N ILE A 104 10.40 -14.03 9.40
CA ILE A 104 11.13 -12.77 9.13
C ILE A 104 11.17 -11.91 10.39
N PHE A 105 12.30 -11.26 10.63
CA PHE A 105 12.49 -10.36 11.75
C PHE A 105 12.85 -8.97 11.23
N SER A 106 12.07 -7.96 11.59
CA SER A 106 12.24 -6.59 11.12
C SER A 106 12.71 -5.68 12.25
N TRP A 107 13.92 -5.13 12.09
CA TRP A 107 14.53 -4.27 13.10
C TRP A 107 14.83 -2.90 12.54
N VAL A 108 14.32 -1.85 13.18
CA VAL A 108 14.72 -0.48 12.85
C VAL A 108 15.94 -0.13 13.67
N THR A 109 17.08 -0.04 12.99
CA THR A 109 18.40 0.15 13.60
C THR A 109 18.80 1.62 13.67
N GLN A 110 18.17 2.45 12.85
CA GLN A 110 18.37 3.89 12.90
C GLN A 110 17.08 4.60 12.51
N LEU A 111 16.76 5.68 13.21
CA LEU A 111 15.69 6.61 12.86
C LEU A 111 16.14 8.03 13.20
N VAL A 112 16.15 8.91 12.21
CA VAL A 112 16.53 10.31 12.36
C VAL A 112 15.51 11.18 11.64
N VAL A 113 15.05 12.23 12.31
CA VAL A 113 14.23 13.28 11.72
C VAL A 113 14.81 14.62 12.13
N HIS A 114 14.97 15.50 11.15
CA HIS A 114 15.41 16.87 11.35
C HIS A 114 14.54 17.57 12.40
N GLU A 115 15.15 18.34 13.29
CA GLU A 115 14.46 18.83 14.50
C GLU A 115 13.23 19.70 14.23
N ASP A 116 13.30 20.56 13.21
CA ASP A 116 12.18 21.40 12.74
C ASP A 116 10.97 20.63 12.17
N TYR A 117 11.18 19.36 11.81
CA TYR A 117 10.18 18.48 11.21
C TYR A 117 9.74 17.36 12.16
N ARG A 118 10.22 17.36 13.41
CA ARG A 118 9.70 16.47 14.45
C ARG A 118 8.24 16.80 14.73
N ASN A 119 7.49 15.79 15.20
CA ASN A 119 6.04 15.87 15.45
C ASN A 119 5.18 16.17 14.21
N ARG A 120 5.74 16.06 12.99
CA ARG A 120 5.02 16.22 11.72
C ARG A 120 4.71 14.89 11.02
N GLY A 121 4.77 13.77 11.73
CA GLY A 121 4.46 12.45 11.15
C GLY A 121 5.55 11.83 10.27
N ILE A 122 6.69 12.49 10.01
CA ILE A 122 7.79 11.93 9.19
C ILE A 122 8.29 10.59 9.70
N ALA A 123 8.66 10.53 10.99
CA ALA A 123 9.11 9.30 11.63
C ALA A 123 8.03 8.21 11.55
N LYS A 124 6.77 8.58 11.82
CA LYS A 124 5.63 7.67 11.73
C LYS A 124 5.53 7.06 10.34
N GLN A 125 5.64 7.87 9.27
CA GLN A 125 5.51 7.39 7.90
C GLN A 125 6.64 6.42 7.51
N LEU A 126 7.90 6.77 7.81
CA LEU A 126 9.06 5.90 7.56
C LEU A 126 8.94 4.56 8.29
N LEU A 127 8.53 4.62 9.55
CA LEU A 127 8.34 3.46 10.39
C LEU A 127 7.16 2.60 9.93
N PHE A 128 6.05 3.22 9.53
CA PHE A 128 4.86 2.54 9.04
C PHE A 128 5.15 1.77 7.75
N SER A 129 5.98 2.30 6.85
CA SER A 129 6.36 1.55 5.66
C SER A 129 7.24 0.34 5.94
N ILE A 130 8.08 0.41 6.98
CA ILE A 130 8.94 -0.72 7.37
C ILE A 130 8.09 -1.83 8.02
N TRP A 131 7.11 -1.44 8.84
CA TRP A 131 6.33 -2.35 9.68
C TRP A 131 4.96 -2.73 9.12
N GLY A 132 4.47 -2.00 8.13
CA GLY A 132 3.35 -2.35 7.27
C GLY A 132 3.65 -3.56 6.38
N LEU A 133 4.52 -4.46 6.82
CA LEU A 133 4.75 -5.80 6.32
C LEU A 133 4.34 -6.75 7.45
N SER A 134 3.06 -6.69 7.84
CA SER A 134 2.43 -7.29 9.03
C SER A 134 2.55 -8.81 9.22
N ASN A 135 3.29 -9.51 8.35
CA ASN A 135 3.54 -10.95 8.42
C ASN A 135 4.92 -11.33 8.99
N ASP A 136 5.78 -10.36 9.34
CA ASP A 136 7.04 -10.68 10.01
C ASP A 136 6.77 -11.29 11.41
N PHE A 137 7.63 -12.20 11.87
CA PHE A 137 7.53 -12.84 13.19
C PHE A 137 7.56 -11.81 14.33
N ALA A 138 8.47 -10.85 14.24
CA ALA A 138 8.59 -9.77 15.22
C ALA A 138 9.16 -8.50 14.59
N TRP A 139 8.73 -7.38 15.16
CA TRP A 139 9.21 -6.04 14.84
C TRP A 139 9.77 -5.41 16.08
N GLY A 140 10.91 -4.75 15.96
CA GLY A 140 11.43 -4.00 17.09
C GLY A 140 12.50 -2.99 16.74
N LEU A 141 12.94 -2.33 17.80
CA LEU A 141 13.92 -1.25 17.76
C LEU A 141 14.52 -1.09 19.16
N LEU A 142 15.76 -0.59 19.20
CA LEU A 142 16.37 -0.10 20.44
C LEU A 142 16.29 1.41 20.43
N THR A 143 15.78 1.97 21.52
CA THR A 143 15.66 3.41 21.62
C THR A 143 15.55 3.89 23.05
N ALA A 144 16.00 5.10 23.29
CA ALA A 144 15.62 5.92 24.45
C ALA A 144 14.38 6.80 24.19
N ASN A 145 13.83 6.80 22.97
CA ASN A 145 12.72 7.67 22.58
C ASN A 145 11.36 6.93 22.70
N PRO A 146 10.49 7.28 23.66
CA PRO A 146 9.21 6.61 23.84
C PRO A 146 8.23 6.81 22.67
N TYR A 147 8.38 7.88 21.87
CA TYR A 147 7.53 8.10 20.70
C TYR A 147 7.81 7.11 19.57
N ALA A 148 9.05 6.64 19.43
CA ALA A 148 9.39 5.60 18.44
C ALA A 148 8.73 4.26 18.82
N ILE A 149 8.64 3.96 20.11
CA ILE A 149 7.91 2.79 20.63
C ILE A 149 6.41 2.93 20.38
N ARG A 150 5.83 4.11 20.59
CA ARG A 150 4.40 4.33 20.26
C ARG A 150 4.13 4.25 18.76
N ALA A 151 5.07 4.69 17.93
CA ALA A 151 4.98 4.48 16.49
C ALA A 151 5.03 2.99 16.14
N LEU A 152 5.90 2.19 16.77
CA LEU A 152 5.95 0.72 16.62
C LEU A 152 4.62 0.09 16.95
N GLU A 153 4.08 0.39 18.13
CA GLU A 153 2.82 -0.20 18.57
C GLU A 153 1.63 0.19 17.69
N LYS A 154 1.63 1.42 17.17
CA LYS A 154 0.58 1.89 16.25
C LYS A 154 0.70 1.22 14.89
N ALA A 155 1.91 1.08 14.36
CA ALA A 155 2.14 0.47 13.04
C ALA A 155 1.80 -1.02 13.03
N THR A 156 2.18 -1.74 14.08
CA THR A 156 1.92 -3.19 14.18
C THR A 156 0.57 -3.51 14.79
N ARG A 157 -0.17 -2.47 15.21
CA ARG A 157 -1.42 -2.53 15.99
C ARG A 157 -1.28 -3.45 17.20
N ARG A 158 -0.11 -3.52 17.83
CA ARG A 158 0.17 -4.44 18.95
C ARG A 158 0.94 -3.71 20.03
N ARG A 159 0.75 -4.10 21.29
CA ARG A 159 1.51 -3.51 22.40
C ARG A 159 2.81 -4.23 22.63
N CYS A 160 3.85 -3.48 22.94
CA CYS A 160 5.05 -4.06 23.50
C CYS A 160 4.69 -4.73 24.83
N ASN A 161 5.05 -6.01 24.98
CA ASN A 161 4.71 -6.79 26.15
C ASN A 161 5.99 -7.41 26.73
N PRO A 162 6.51 -6.92 27.87
CA PRO A 162 7.75 -7.41 28.48
C PRO A 162 7.74 -8.92 28.71
N GLU A 163 6.61 -9.52 29.07
CA GLU A 163 6.49 -10.96 29.29
C GLU A 163 6.60 -11.74 27.96
N ARG A 164 6.04 -11.21 26.87
CA ARG A 164 6.21 -11.78 25.53
C ARG A 164 7.66 -11.67 25.04
N ILE A 165 8.29 -10.53 25.30
CA ILE A 165 9.72 -10.30 24.99
C ILE A 165 10.59 -11.26 25.79
N ARG A 166 10.30 -11.45 27.08
CA ARG A 166 11.01 -12.36 27.99
C ARG A 166 11.05 -13.79 27.45
N ARG A 167 9.92 -14.27 26.92
CA ARG A 167 9.81 -15.62 26.33
C ARG A 167 10.69 -15.79 25.08
N ASN A 168 10.98 -14.71 24.37
CA ASN A 168 11.81 -14.73 23.15
C ASN A 168 13.21 -14.12 23.35
N LYS A 169 13.59 -13.72 24.57
CA LYS A 169 14.80 -12.92 24.82
C LYS A 169 16.07 -13.54 24.24
N GLN A 170 16.24 -14.86 24.38
CA GLN A 170 17.43 -15.55 23.90
C GLN A 170 17.49 -15.56 22.37
N LYS A 171 16.34 -15.76 21.72
CA LYS A 171 16.22 -15.73 20.25
C LYS A 171 16.55 -14.32 19.73
N LEU A 172 15.93 -13.29 20.32
CA LEU A 172 16.16 -11.91 19.94
C LEU A 172 17.64 -11.49 20.16
N LEU A 173 18.25 -11.87 21.28
CA LEU A 173 19.66 -11.60 21.55
C LEU A 173 20.58 -12.33 20.56
N ASN A 174 20.32 -13.59 20.23
CA ASN A 174 21.13 -14.33 19.26
C ASN A 174 21.10 -13.66 17.88
N ILE A 175 19.93 -13.22 17.43
CA ILE A 175 19.77 -12.48 16.17
C ILE A 175 20.53 -11.14 16.25
N ALA A 176 20.32 -10.39 17.33
CA ALA A 176 21.02 -9.12 17.52
C ALA A 176 22.55 -9.29 17.55
N CYS A 177 23.08 -10.34 18.16
CA CYS A 177 24.52 -10.60 18.17
C CYS A 177 25.07 -10.94 16.78
N ARG A 178 24.32 -11.76 16.02
CA ARG A 178 24.76 -12.23 14.70
C ARG A 178 24.71 -11.11 13.67
N ASP A 179 23.58 -10.39 13.60
CA ASP A 179 23.25 -9.53 12.47
C ASP A 179 23.33 -8.03 12.81
N LEU A 180 23.27 -7.69 14.10
CA LEU A 180 23.33 -6.30 14.60
C LEU A 180 24.59 -6.03 15.43
N GLY A 181 25.45 -7.03 15.62
CA GLY A 181 26.69 -6.93 16.40
C GLY A 181 27.63 -5.87 15.82
N GLY A 182 27.68 -5.73 14.49
CA GLY A 182 28.42 -4.66 13.81
C GLY A 182 27.81 -3.27 14.01
N CYS A 183 26.48 -3.16 14.06
CA CYS A 183 25.76 -1.89 14.22
C CYS A 183 25.87 -1.33 15.65
N TYR A 184 25.47 -2.16 16.63
CA TYR A 184 25.26 -1.74 18.02
C TYR A 184 26.31 -2.28 19.00
N GLY A 185 27.27 -3.09 18.54
CA GLY A 185 28.23 -3.73 19.43
C GLY A 185 27.60 -4.77 20.37
N ILE A 186 26.40 -5.26 20.06
CA ILE A 186 25.68 -6.25 20.87
C ILE A 186 26.42 -7.59 20.80
N LYS A 187 26.73 -8.13 21.97
CA LYS A 187 27.43 -9.40 22.18
C LYS A 187 26.58 -10.32 23.04
N LYS A 188 26.91 -11.62 23.05
CA LYS A 188 26.23 -12.58 23.93
C LYS A 188 26.33 -12.21 25.42
N SER A 189 27.37 -11.46 25.79
CA SER A 189 27.58 -10.94 27.14
C SER A 189 26.87 -9.61 27.41
N THR A 190 26.22 -9.00 26.42
CA THR A 190 25.46 -7.76 26.60
C THR A 190 24.34 -8.00 27.61
N ARG A 191 24.26 -7.13 28.61
CA ARG A 191 23.26 -7.25 29.67
C ARG A 191 21.89 -6.87 29.12
N ILE A 192 20.92 -7.73 29.40
CA ILE A 192 19.51 -7.52 29.09
C ILE A 192 18.72 -7.73 30.37
N ASP A 193 17.86 -6.77 30.71
CA ASP A 193 16.93 -6.85 31.82
C ASP A 193 15.50 -6.85 31.27
N VAL A 194 14.88 -8.02 31.28
CA VAL A 194 13.50 -8.21 30.83
C VAL A 194 12.74 -8.99 31.90
N SER A 195 11.77 -8.32 32.49
CA SER A 195 10.93 -8.83 33.57
C SER A 195 9.49 -8.34 33.37
N LYS A 196 8.60 -8.63 34.32
CA LYS A 196 7.27 -8.02 34.31
C LYS A 196 7.30 -6.50 34.51
N ALA A 197 8.39 -5.97 35.07
CA ALA A 197 8.55 -4.56 35.39
C ALA A 197 9.15 -3.72 34.24
N GLY A 198 9.68 -4.36 33.20
CA GLY A 198 10.28 -3.64 32.07
C GLY A 198 11.07 -4.49 31.10
N SER A 199 11.59 -3.85 30.04
CA SER A 199 12.39 -4.48 28.99
C SER A 199 13.44 -3.50 28.47
N LYS A 200 14.70 -3.70 28.86
CA LYS A 200 15.82 -2.84 28.52
C LYS A 200 17.10 -3.63 28.23
N ILE A 201 17.99 -3.05 27.44
CA ILE A 201 19.29 -3.61 27.03
C ILE A 201 20.40 -2.57 27.23
N ASP A 202 21.54 -3.02 27.75
CA ASP A 202 22.72 -2.20 28.02
C ASP A 202 23.55 -2.03 26.73
N THR A 203 23.17 -1.07 25.89
CA THR A 203 23.84 -0.80 24.61
C THR A 203 25.14 -0.01 24.76
N LYS A 204 25.44 0.47 25.97
CA LYS A 204 26.56 1.40 26.24
C LYS A 204 26.47 2.68 25.42
N PHE A 205 25.25 3.05 25.01
CA PHE A 205 24.99 4.25 24.24
C PHE A 205 24.41 5.33 25.15
N PHE A 206 25.28 6.19 25.66
CA PHE A 206 24.98 7.21 26.69
C PHE A 206 24.37 8.48 26.09
N VAL A 207 23.23 8.34 25.39
CA VAL A 207 22.45 9.50 24.94
C VAL A 207 21.77 10.16 26.13
N ASP A 208 21.72 11.50 26.15
CA ASP A 208 21.11 12.25 27.25
C ASP A 208 19.62 11.87 27.48
N HIS A 209 19.32 11.28 28.65
CA HIS A 209 17.97 10.88 29.05
C HIS A 209 17.21 11.93 29.84
N SER A 210 17.74 13.15 30.01
CA SER A 210 17.13 14.20 30.86
C SER A 210 15.67 14.50 30.55
N GLN A 211 15.26 14.39 29.28
CA GLN A 211 13.88 14.64 28.83
C GLN A 211 12.98 13.39 28.83
N VAL A 212 13.54 12.19 29.02
CA VAL A 212 12.81 10.91 28.89
C VAL A 212 11.58 10.84 29.81
N PRO A 213 11.64 11.21 31.10
CA PRO A 213 10.46 11.17 31.97
C PRO A 213 9.30 12.03 31.47
N GLU A 214 9.57 13.25 30.99
CA GLU A 214 8.56 14.15 30.41
C GLU A 214 8.01 13.59 29.08
N MET A 215 8.89 13.01 28.26
CA MET A 215 8.49 12.38 27.00
C MET A 215 7.57 11.17 27.23
N ILE A 216 7.83 10.34 28.25
CA ILE A 216 6.94 9.23 28.62
C ILE A 216 5.55 9.76 28.99
N GLN A 217 5.46 10.80 29.84
CA GLN A 217 4.18 11.40 30.22
C GLN A 217 3.37 11.84 28.99
N LYS A 218 4.03 12.46 28.00
CA LYS A 218 3.40 12.87 26.74
C LYS A 218 3.07 11.70 25.81
N ALA A 219 3.88 10.64 25.81
CA ALA A 219 3.68 9.44 24.99
C ALA A 219 2.60 8.49 25.56
N VAL A 220 1.99 8.85 26.69
CA VAL A 220 1.02 8.04 27.42
C VAL A 220 -0.29 8.83 27.61
N PRO A 221 -0.99 9.24 26.54
CA PRO A 221 -2.27 9.92 26.68
C PRO A 221 -3.34 8.97 27.24
N ASN A 222 -4.29 9.52 28.00
CA ASN A 222 -5.53 8.84 28.41
C ASN A 222 -5.33 7.53 29.20
N GLY A 223 -4.43 7.52 30.17
CA GLY A 223 -4.30 6.40 31.14
C GLY A 223 -3.75 5.10 30.55
N MET A 224 -3.17 5.11 29.35
CA MET A 224 -2.39 3.97 28.86
C MET A 224 -1.24 3.67 29.86
N PRO A 225 -0.83 2.41 30.05
CA PRO A 225 0.36 2.13 30.86
C PRO A 225 1.65 2.28 30.04
N TRP A 226 2.71 2.78 30.68
CA TRP A 226 4.09 2.57 30.23
C TRP A 226 4.63 1.29 30.86
N VAL A 227 4.87 0.26 30.04
CA VAL A 227 5.17 -1.10 30.55
C VAL A 227 6.64 -1.50 30.41
N LEU A 228 7.47 -0.67 29.78
CA LEU A 228 8.87 -1.01 29.52
C LEU A 228 9.82 -0.61 30.66
N GLY A 229 9.28 0.01 31.71
CA GLY A 229 10.01 0.45 32.88
C GLY A 229 10.84 1.72 32.62
N ASP A 230 11.56 2.13 33.66
CA ASP A 230 12.47 3.27 33.61
C ASP A 230 13.77 2.94 32.87
N LEU A 231 14.43 3.99 32.38
CA LEU A 231 15.67 3.89 31.62
C LEU A 231 16.83 4.54 32.36
N GLU A 232 17.92 3.79 32.48
CA GLU A 232 19.19 4.27 33.03
C GLU A 232 20.10 4.75 31.89
N GLU A 233 21.04 5.64 32.20
CA GLU A 233 22.05 6.09 31.25
C GLU A 233 22.86 4.92 30.67
N GLY A 234 23.06 4.93 29.35
CA GLY A 234 23.72 3.85 28.61
C GLY A 234 22.85 2.64 28.29
N TRP A 235 21.58 2.62 28.74
CA TRP A 235 20.58 1.62 28.39
C TRP A 235 19.60 2.14 27.34
N GLU A 236 19.03 1.24 26.56
CA GLU A 236 17.91 1.53 25.66
C GLU A 236 16.77 0.54 25.92
N TRP A 237 15.53 0.96 25.66
CA TRP A 237 14.42 0.03 25.74
C TRP A 237 14.54 -1.04 24.66
N PHE A 238 14.34 -2.28 25.09
CA PHE A 238 14.34 -3.45 24.23
C PHE A 238 12.90 -3.72 23.81
N ALA A 239 12.43 -3.01 22.78
CA ALA A 239 11.02 -2.94 22.41
C ALA A 239 10.69 -3.84 21.21
N PHE A 240 9.76 -4.78 21.40
CA PHE A 240 9.27 -5.66 20.34
C PHE A 240 7.76 -5.86 20.39
N THR A 241 7.18 -6.04 19.21
CA THR A 241 5.86 -6.63 18.99
C THR A 241 5.98 -7.88 18.14
N PHE A 242 5.04 -8.83 18.26
CA PHE A 242 5.11 -10.14 17.61
C PHE A 242 3.81 -10.44 16.86
N GLN A 243 3.91 -11.14 15.73
CA GLN A 243 2.78 -11.45 14.85
C GLN A 243 1.59 -12.10 15.58
N ASP A 244 1.90 -12.97 16.54
CA ASP A 244 0.94 -13.78 17.29
C ASP A 244 0.25 -13.02 18.45
N GLN A 245 0.63 -11.76 18.71
CA GLN A 245 -0.10 -10.94 19.67
C GLN A 245 -1.43 -10.49 19.09
N GLU A 246 -2.44 -10.42 19.96
CA GLU A 246 -3.72 -9.81 19.66
C GLU A 246 -3.53 -8.39 19.13
N GLN A 247 -4.19 -8.09 18.02
CA GLN A 247 -4.20 -6.75 17.45
C GLN A 247 -5.18 -5.85 18.21
N LEU A 248 -4.80 -4.60 18.39
CA LEU A 248 -5.68 -3.55 18.88
C LEU A 248 -6.83 -3.39 17.88
N LYS A 249 -8.05 -3.38 18.40
CA LYS A 249 -9.26 -3.16 17.61
C LYS A 249 -9.29 -1.74 17.07
N LEU A 250 -9.84 -1.58 15.87
CA LEU A 250 -10.22 -0.30 15.31
C LEU A 250 -11.28 0.33 16.21
N THR A 251 -11.07 1.60 16.53
CA THR A 251 -12.07 2.47 17.13
C THR A 251 -13.14 2.84 16.10
N GLY A 252 -14.29 3.35 16.55
CA GLY A 252 -15.34 3.85 15.64
C GLY A 252 -14.80 4.91 14.68
N ASP A 253 -14.05 5.89 15.19
CA ASP A 253 -13.43 6.95 14.39
C ASP A 253 -12.44 6.40 13.35
N GLU A 254 -11.67 5.35 13.68
CA GLU A 254 -10.77 4.70 12.72
C GLU A 254 -11.54 3.94 11.63
N ILE A 255 -12.67 3.32 11.97
CA ILE A 255 -13.55 2.65 10.99
C ILE A 255 -14.17 3.68 10.05
N GLU A 256 -14.75 4.76 10.58
CA GLU A 256 -15.29 5.84 9.77
C GLU A 256 -14.22 6.49 8.90
N GLY A 257 -13.03 6.72 9.45
CA GLY A 257 -11.89 7.25 8.70
C GLY A 257 -11.45 6.31 7.57
N MET A 258 -11.48 5.00 7.78
CA MET A 258 -11.18 4.01 6.75
C MET A 258 -12.20 4.04 5.61
N ILE A 259 -13.50 4.11 5.93
CA ILE A 259 -14.58 4.23 4.94
C ILE A 259 -14.43 5.53 4.15
N ARG A 260 -14.27 6.68 4.82
CA ARG A 260 -14.12 7.99 4.15
C ARG A 260 -12.90 8.08 3.24
N ALA A 261 -11.84 7.31 3.55
CA ALA A 261 -10.61 7.30 2.77
C ALA A 261 -10.60 6.25 1.65
N SER A 262 -11.69 5.49 1.43
CA SER A 262 -11.76 4.38 0.48
C SER A 262 -11.28 4.76 -0.92
N ASP A 263 -11.75 5.89 -1.43
CA ASP A 263 -11.47 6.36 -2.78
C ASP A 263 -9.98 6.66 -2.96
N GLN A 264 -9.40 7.37 -2.00
CA GLN A 264 -7.98 7.71 -1.98
C GLN A 264 -7.12 6.44 -1.87
N VAL A 265 -7.58 5.45 -1.09
CA VAL A 265 -6.91 4.16 -0.94
C VAL A 265 -6.95 3.37 -2.25
N ALA A 266 -8.09 3.32 -2.93
CA ALA A 266 -8.24 2.68 -4.23
C ALA A 266 -7.33 3.34 -5.28
N GLN A 267 -7.41 4.67 -5.44
CA GLN A 267 -6.53 5.42 -6.35
C GLN A 267 -5.05 5.14 -6.07
N LYS A 268 -4.66 5.16 -4.80
CA LYS A 268 -3.29 4.86 -4.40
C LYS A 268 -2.88 3.44 -4.75
N ALA A 269 -3.73 2.45 -4.48
CA ALA A 269 -3.48 1.05 -4.81
C ALA A 269 -3.30 0.85 -6.33
N TYR A 270 -4.16 1.42 -7.16
CA TYR A 270 -4.00 1.36 -8.63
C TYR A 270 -2.70 2.02 -9.09
N SER A 271 -2.31 3.18 -8.52
CA SER A 271 -1.05 3.86 -8.85
C SER A 271 0.21 3.03 -8.53
N ARG A 272 0.08 2.01 -7.68
CA ARG A 272 1.17 1.11 -7.28
C ARG A 272 1.23 -0.17 -8.12
N MET A 273 0.24 -0.44 -8.98
CA MET A 273 0.25 -1.61 -9.84
C MET A 273 1.40 -1.57 -10.85
N LEU A 274 2.11 -2.68 -11.00
CA LEU A 274 3.15 -2.85 -12.02
C LEU A 274 2.50 -3.20 -13.36
N LEU A 275 1.92 -2.20 -14.02
CA LEU A 275 1.37 -2.35 -15.35
C LEU A 275 2.52 -2.32 -16.38
N ASP A 276 3.17 -3.47 -16.59
CA ASP A 276 4.13 -3.69 -17.67
C ASP A 276 3.53 -4.58 -18.78
N LYS A 277 4.23 -4.66 -19.93
CA LYS A 277 3.78 -5.44 -21.09
C LYS A 277 3.72 -6.96 -20.82
N GLY A 278 4.24 -7.44 -19.68
CA GLY A 278 4.26 -8.84 -19.28
C GLY A 278 3.12 -9.25 -18.33
N HIS A 279 2.34 -8.28 -17.82
CA HIS A 279 1.28 -8.59 -16.88
C HIS A 279 0.10 -9.34 -17.54
N LYS A 280 -0.34 -10.44 -16.93
CA LYS A 280 -1.27 -11.43 -17.53
C LYS A 280 -2.61 -10.87 -18.07
N TRP A 281 -3.12 -9.75 -17.54
CA TRP A 281 -4.39 -9.16 -17.97
C TRP A 281 -4.27 -8.42 -19.31
N ALA A 282 -3.08 -7.98 -19.72
CA ALA A 282 -2.88 -7.27 -20.99
C ALA A 282 -2.77 -8.21 -22.21
N GLY A 283 -2.68 -9.52 -21.99
CA GLY A 283 -2.41 -10.53 -23.02
C GLY A 283 -3.50 -10.72 -24.08
N HIS A 284 -4.67 -10.09 -23.91
CA HIS A 284 -5.83 -10.27 -24.80
C HIS A 284 -6.27 -8.98 -25.51
N THR A 285 -5.48 -7.91 -25.41
CA THR A 285 -5.85 -6.57 -25.90
C THR A 285 -6.32 -6.57 -27.35
N ASP A 286 -5.64 -7.25 -28.28
CA ASP A 286 -6.05 -7.24 -29.69
C ASP A 286 -7.45 -7.87 -29.90
N LYS A 287 -7.75 -8.99 -29.22
CA LYS A 287 -9.09 -9.63 -29.30
C LYS A 287 -10.18 -8.75 -28.71
N GLU A 288 -9.91 -8.13 -27.58
CA GLU A 288 -10.84 -7.21 -26.92
C GLU A 288 -11.14 -6.00 -27.81
N VAL A 289 -10.12 -5.47 -28.50
CA VAL A 289 -10.28 -4.37 -29.46
C VAL A 289 -11.12 -4.78 -30.67
N GLU A 290 -10.91 -5.96 -31.25
CA GLU A 290 -11.78 -6.45 -32.33
C GLU A 290 -13.23 -6.57 -31.88
N PHE A 291 -13.47 -7.10 -30.68
CA PHE A 291 -14.82 -7.19 -30.11
C PHE A 291 -15.47 -5.81 -29.96
N ILE A 292 -14.74 -4.82 -29.43
CA ILE A 292 -15.25 -3.45 -29.28
C ILE A 292 -15.61 -2.87 -30.65
N ILE A 293 -14.73 -3.00 -31.65
CA ILE A 293 -14.97 -2.49 -33.01
C ILE A 293 -16.21 -3.12 -33.62
N GLU A 294 -16.34 -4.44 -33.54
CA GLU A 294 -17.47 -5.18 -34.10
C GLU A 294 -18.79 -4.82 -33.40
N LYS A 295 -18.85 -4.92 -32.07
CA LYS A 295 -20.10 -4.71 -31.31
C LYS A 295 -20.56 -3.26 -31.32
N CYS A 296 -19.63 -2.31 -31.37
CA CYS A 296 -19.97 -0.90 -31.47
C CYS A 296 -20.12 -0.41 -32.92
N ALA A 297 -19.99 -1.29 -33.92
CA ALA A 297 -20.04 -0.96 -35.35
C ALA A 297 -19.11 0.22 -35.72
N LEU A 298 -17.90 0.22 -35.15
CA LEU A 298 -16.94 1.29 -35.33
C LEU A 298 -16.22 1.18 -36.68
N THR A 299 -16.07 2.31 -37.34
CA THR A 299 -15.33 2.46 -38.61
C THR A 299 -14.31 3.58 -38.45
N PRO A 300 -13.21 3.60 -39.25
CA PRO A 300 -12.21 4.66 -39.15
C PRO A 300 -12.84 6.07 -39.17
N GLY A 301 -12.36 6.95 -38.30
CA GLY A 301 -12.90 8.29 -38.08
C GLY A 301 -14.00 8.39 -37.01
N LYS A 302 -14.58 7.27 -36.57
CA LYS A 302 -15.51 7.25 -35.43
C LYS A 302 -14.82 7.63 -34.12
N THR A 303 -15.57 8.27 -33.25
CA THR A 303 -15.08 8.84 -31.98
C THR A 303 -15.40 7.92 -30.81
N VAL A 304 -14.39 7.65 -29.96
CA VAL A 304 -14.54 6.79 -28.77
C VAL A 304 -13.94 7.48 -27.55
N LEU A 305 -14.67 7.43 -26.43
CA LEU A 305 -14.14 7.76 -25.11
C LEU A 305 -13.77 6.48 -24.36
N ASP A 306 -12.55 6.39 -23.87
CA ASP A 306 -12.06 5.32 -22.99
C ASP A 306 -12.01 5.87 -21.56
N MET A 307 -13.04 5.54 -20.76
CA MET A 307 -13.27 6.02 -19.40
C MET A 307 -12.52 5.13 -18.41
N GLY A 308 -11.51 5.68 -17.73
CA GLY A 308 -10.58 4.89 -16.92
C GLY A 308 -9.56 4.15 -17.79
N CYS A 309 -8.92 4.87 -18.73
CA CYS A 309 -8.12 4.25 -19.78
C CYS A 309 -6.79 3.65 -19.28
N GLY A 310 -6.36 3.96 -18.06
CA GLY A 310 -5.06 3.56 -17.50
C GLY A 310 -3.90 3.90 -18.43
N LEU A 311 -3.07 2.90 -18.74
CA LEU A 311 -1.95 3.04 -19.70
C LEU A 311 -2.37 3.14 -21.18
N GLY A 312 -3.67 3.21 -21.46
CA GLY A 312 -4.21 3.39 -22.81
C GLY A 312 -4.08 2.15 -23.70
N ARG A 313 -4.07 0.94 -23.14
CA ARG A 313 -3.82 -0.28 -23.94
C ARG A 313 -4.86 -0.48 -25.04
N HIS A 314 -6.13 -0.23 -24.76
CA HIS A 314 -7.20 -0.27 -25.77
C HIS A 314 -7.19 1.00 -26.60
N ALA A 315 -7.11 2.18 -25.96
CA ALA A 315 -7.06 3.47 -26.65
C ALA A 315 -6.00 3.53 -27.78
N LEU A 316 -4.77 3.11 -27.49
CA LEU A 316 -3.68 3.10 -28.48
C LEU A 316 -3.97 2.14 -29.64
N LYS A 317 -4.54 0.96 -29.36
CA LYS A 317 -4.87 -0.05 -30.36
C LYS A 317 -6.07 0.33 -31.22
N LEU A 318 -7.09 0.96 -30.63
CA LEU A 318 -8.22 1.51 -31.36
C LEU A 318 -7.76 2.66 -32.29
N ALA A 319 -6.84 3.50 -31.82
CA ALA A 319 -6.24 4.55 -32.64
C ALA A 319 -5.40 3.98 -33.81
N GLU A 320 -4.66 2.88 -33.62
CA GLU A 320 -4.00 2.15 -34.71
C GLU A 320 -4.97 1.68 -35.81
N ARG A 321 -6.28 1.54 -35.50
CA ARG A 321 -7.34 1.21 -36.47
C ARG A 321 -8.02 2.43 -37.08
N GLY A 322 -7.47 3.63 -36.88
CA GLY A 322 -7.95 4.88 -37.47
C GLY A 322 -9.15 5.50 -36.74
N LEU A 323 -9.45 5.05 -35.52
CA LEU A 323 -10.47 5.68 -34.67
C LEU A 323 -9.92 6.93 -33.98
N GLN A 324 -10.82 7.85 -33.63
CA GLN A 324 -10.53 9.07 -32.89
C GLN A 324 -10.80 8.83 -31.40
N ILE A 325 -9.75 8.75 -30.61
CA ILE A 325 -9.82 8.30 -29.21
C ILE A 325 -9.51 9.44 -28.24
N THR A 326 -10.36 9.58 -27.23
CA THR A 326 -10.05 10.33 -26.01
C THR A 326 -9.98 9.33 -24.87
N GLY A 327 -8.84 9.23 -24.20
CA GLY A 327 -8.69 8.45 -22.97
C GLY A 327 -8.66 9.38 -21.75
N ILE A 328 -9.32 9.01 -20.67
CA ILE A 328 -9.28 9.74 -19.38
C ILE A 328 -8.96 8.78 -18.23
N ASP A 329 -8.08 9.22 -17.34
CA ASP A 329 -7.73 8.51 -16.10
C ASP A 329 -7.19 9.52 -15.07
N TYR A 330 -7.43 9.29 -13.78
CA TYR A 330 -6.97 10.19 -12.70
C TYR A 330 -5.53 9.90 -12.25
N ILE A 331 -4.88 8.87 -12.79
CA ILE A 331 -3.50 8.51 -12.44
C ILE A 331 -2.57 9.19 -13.45
N LEU A 332 -2.05 10.35 -13.07
CA LEU A 332 -1.14 11.14 -13.90
C LEU A 332 0.03 10.33 -14.46
N GLU A 333 0.66 9.45 -13.66
CA GLU A 333 1.77 8.63 -14.16
C GLU A 333 1.35 7.67 -15.29
N PHE A 334 0.09 7.21 -15.30
CA PHE A 334 -0.43 6.38 -16.38
C PHE A 334 -0.67 7.19 -17.65
N ILE A 335 -1.27 8.37 -17.50
CA ILE A 335 -1.54 9.29 -18.61
C ILE A 335 -0.24 9.74 -19.29
N GLU A 336 0.80 10.11 -18.52
CA GLU A 336 2.08 10.50 -19.10
C GLU A 336 2.77 9.35 -19.86
N ARG A 337 2.68 8.12 -19.34
CA ARG A 337 3.17 6.93 -20.05
C ARG A 337 2.37 6.65 -21.33
N ALA A 338 1.05 6.80 -21.29
CA ALA A 338 0.18 6.61 -22.44
C ALA A 338 0.46 7.65 -23.54
N LYS A 339 0.62 8.93 -23.19
CA LYS A 339 1.04 10.02 -24.09
C LYS A 339 2.39 9.72 -24.73
N GLN A 340 3.37 9.27 -23.94
CA GLN A 340 4.69 8.91 -24.45
C GLN A 340 4.62 7.74 -25.43
N GLU A 341 3.82 6.70 -25.14
CA GLU A 341 3.65 5.57 -26.05
C GLU A 341 2.93 5.96 -27.35
N ALA A 342 1.90 6.82 -27.28
CA ALA A 342 1.25 7.37 -28.48
C ALA A 342 2.24 8.13 -29.36
N LYS A 343 3.10 8.97 -28.77
CA LYS A 343 4.16 9.70 -29.47
C LYS A 343 5.17 8.74 -30.11
N ASN A 344 5.59 7.71 -29.38
CA ASN A 344 6.53 6.70 -29.88
C ASN A 344 5.96 5.95 -31.10
N ARG A 345 4.66 5.66 -31.09
CA ARG A 345 3.94 4.99 -32.17
C ARG A 345 3.45 5.92 -33.28
N LYS A 346 3.66 7.24 -33.14
CA LYS A 346 3.20 8.29 -34.07
C LYS A 346 1.67 8.24 -34.30
N LEU A 347 0.92 8.01 -33.23
CA LEU A 347 -0.54 8.00 -33.27
C LEU A 347 -1.07 9.42 -33.06
N GLU A 348 -1.63 10.02 -34.11
CA GLU A 348 -2.17 11.39 -34.08
C GLU A 348 -3.66 11.45 -33.70
N THR A 349 -4.37 10.31 -33.75
CA THR A 349 -5.82 10.22 -33.50
C THR A 349 -6.16 9.83 -32.06
N VAL A 350 -5.20 9.91 -31.14
CA VAL A 350 -5.42 9.62 -29.71
C VAL A 350 -4.93 10.77 -28.85
N ARG A 351 -5.75 11.16 -27.88
CA ARG A 351 -5.39 12.11 -26.84
C ARG A 351 -5.74 11.55 -25.46
N PHE A 352 -4.99 11.97 -24.46
CA PHE A 352 -5.16 11.54 -23.07
C PHE A 352 -5.35 12.72 -22.14
N ILE A 353 -6.34 12.62 -21.26
CA ILE A 353 -6.75 13.61 -20.27
C ILE A 353 -6.42 13.04 -18.89
N ASP A 354 -5.66 13.81 -18.09
CA ASP A 354 -5.55 13.59 -16.65
C ASP A 354 -6.79 14.19 -15.99
N GLY A 355 -7.65 13.34 -15.44
CA GLY A 355 -8.91 13.79 -14.87
C GLY A 355 -9.77 12.66 -14.30
N ASP A 356 -10.71 13.05 -13.45
CA ASP A 356 -11.68 12.13 -12.86
C ASP A 356 -12.89 11.93 -13.78
N GLY A 357 -13.20 10.68 -14.10
CA GLY A 357 -14.36 10.32 -14.93
C GLY A 357 -15.72 10.72 -14.32
N ARG A 358 -15.78 10.95 -13.01
CA ARG A 358 -16.95 11.50 -12.29
C ARG A 358 -17.20 12.98 -12.57
N GLU A 359 -16.16 13.69 -13.00
CA GLU A 359 -16.15 15.15 -13.13
C GLU A 359 -15.77 15.63 -14.54
N LEU A 360 -15.78 14.74 -15.54
CA LEU A 360 -15.42 15.10 -16.92
C LEU A 360 -16.37 16.16 -17.49
N GLU A 361 -15.99 17.43 -17.50
CA GLU A 361 -16.76 18.50 -18.14
C GLU A 361 -16.30 18.71 -19.59
N SER A 362 -17.15 18.32 -20.55
CA SER A 362 -16.91 18.50 -21.98
C SER A 362 -18.22 18.53 -22.76
N ASP A 363 -18.25 19.32 -23.84
CA ASP A 363 -19.33 19.32 -24.83
C ASP A 363 -19.14 18.23 -25.91
N GLU A 364 -18.00 17.53 -25.91
CA GLU A 364 -17.72 16.47 -26.87
C GLU A 364 -18.62 15.26 -26.63
N CYS A 365 -19.17 14.71 -27.71
CA CYS A 365 -19.94 13.47 -27.67
C CYS A 365 -19.30 12.42 -28.58
N TYR A 366 -19.39 11.16 -28.17
CA TYR A 366 -18.70 10.03 -28.79
C TYR A 366 -19.67 9.03 -29.41
N ASP A 367 -19.25 8.38 -30.49
CA ASP A 367 -20.02 7.29 -31.11
C ASP A 367 -20.06 6.07 -30.19
N ALA A 368 -18.99 5.83 -29.44
CA ALA A 368 -18.96 4.83 -28.38
C ALA A 368 -18.24 5.33 -27.11
N VAL A 369 -18.63 4.80 -25.95
CA VAL A 369 -17.86 4.93 -24.71
C VAL A 369 -17.52 3.54 -24.19
N VAL A 370 -16.26 3.30 -23.83
CA VAL A 370 -15.84 2.06 -23.16
C VAL A 370 -15.44 2.40 -21.73
N CYS A 371 -15.91 1.61 -20.78
CA CYS A 371 -15.59 1.73 -19.35
C CYS A 371 -15.36 0.33 -18.80
N LEU A 372 -14.10 -0.11 -18.78
CA LEU A 372 -13.76 -1.52 -18.67
C LEU A 372 -13.09 -1.83 -17.33
N TYR A 373 -13.22 -3.08 -16.90
CA TYR A 373 -12.69 -3.66 -15.67
C TYR A 373 -13.29 -3.04 -14.41
N ASP A 374 -12.44 -2.55 -13.52
CA ASP A 374 -12.81 -2.24 -12.14
C ASP A 374 -13.08 -0.74 -11.95
N VAL A 375 -13.33 0.00 -13.03
CA VAL A 375 -13.61 1.45 -12.97
C VAL A 375 -14.92 1.67 -12.20
N ILE A 376 -16.01 1.09 -12.69
CA ILE A 376 -17.26 1.00 -11.93
C ILE A 376 -17.10 -0.13 -10.91
N GLY A 377 -17.21 0.20 -9.63
CA GLY A 377 -16.95 -0.71 -8.51
C GLY A 377 -15.70 -0.38 -7.71
N SER A 378 -14.73 0.37 -8.27
CA SER A 378 -13.58 0.87 -7.48
C SER A 378 -13.99 1.81 -6.33
N PHE A 379 -15.19 2.39 -6.41
CA PHE A 379 -15.81 3.20 -5.39
C PHE A 379 -16.86 2.39 -4.63
N ILE A 380 -16.81 2.40 -3.30
CA ILE A 380 -17.81 1.70 -2.48
C ILE A 380 -19.13 2.47 -2.38
N ASP A 381 -19.10 3.78 -2.60
CA ASP A 381 -20.29 4.62 -2.67
C ASP A 381 -20.95 4.46 -4.05
N GLU A 382 -22.21 4.04 -4.04
CA GLU A 382 -22.99 3.86 -5.26
C GLU A 382 -23.19 5.17 -6.01
N GLU A 383 -23.29 6.30 -5.31
CA GLU A 383 -23.50 7.60 -5.96
C GLU A 383 -22.29 8.02 -6.78
N GLU A 384 -21.08 7.69 -6.33
CA GLU A 384 -19.85 7.94 -7.08
C GLU A 384 -19.82 7.11 -8.37
N ASN A 385 -20.28 5.84 -8.32
CA ASN A 385 -20.44 5.01 -9.51
C ASN A 385 -21.54 5.55 -10.45
N ARG A 386 -22.64 6.08 -9.91
CA ARG A 386 -23.71 6.74 -10.70
C ARG A 386 -23.19 7.95 -11.46
N LYS A 387 -22.31 8.75 -10.87
CA LYS A 387 -21.69 9.91 -11.55
C LYS A 387 -20.91 9.49 -12.79
N ILE A 388 -20.14 8.40 -12.72
CA ILE A 388 -19.40 7.88 -13.87
C ILE A 388 -20.37 7.46 -14.98
N LEU A 389 -21.40 6.66 -14.63
CA LEU A 389 -22.41 6.20 -15.60
C LEU A 389 -23.23 7.34 -16.19
N GLY A 390 -23.57 8.35 -15.38
CA GLY A 390 -24.24 9.57 -15.83
C GLY A 390 -23.37 10.37 -16.82
N ASN A 391 -22.06 10.48 -16.56
CA ASN A 391 -21.13 11.08 -17.50
C ASN A 391 -20.98 10.25 -18.78
N ILE A 392 -20.96 8.92 -18.69
CA ILE A 392 -21.00 8.05 -19.88
C ILE A 392 -22.25 8.36 -20.71
N ALA A 393 -23.43 8.38 -20.10
CA ALA A 393 -24.69 8.68 -20.79
C ALA A 393 -24.68 10.08 -21.44
N ARG A 394 -24.19 11.10 -20.72
CA ARG A 394 -24.13 12.48 -21.20
C ARG A 394 -23.26 12.61 -22.46
N HIS A 395 -22.07 12.00 -22.46
CA HIS A 395 -21.11 12.12 -23.56
C HIS A 395 -21.35 11.12 -24.71
N LEU A 396 -22.41 10.32 -24.70
CA LEU A 396 -22.79 9.56 -25.89
C LEU A 396 -23.45 10.48 -26.93
N LYS A 397 -23.18 10.27 -28.22
CA LYS A 397 -23.98 10.84 -29.30
C LYS A 397 -25.40 10.27 -29.28
N PRO A 398 -26.37 10.91 -29.97
CA PRO A 398 -27.61 10.21 -30.35
C PRO A 398 -27.27 8.89 -31.05
N ASP A 399 -27.94 7.82 -30.63
CA ASP A 399 -27.68 6.43 -31.06
C ASP A 399 -26.27 5.87 -30.71
N GLY A 400 -25.48 6.60 -29.93
CA GLY A 400 -24.20 6.12 -29.40
C GLY A 400 -24.38 4.95 -28.43
N VAL A 401 -23.34 4.14 -28.32
CA VAL A 401 -23.33 2.91 -27.53
C VAL A 401 -22.26 2.91 -26.44
N ALA A 402 -22.47 2.17 -25.35
CA ALA A 402 -21.44 1.96 -24.35
C ALA A 402 -21.21 0.48 -24.06
N ILE A 403 -19.93 0.11 -23.86
CA ILE A 403 -19.53 -1.18 -23.28
C ILE A 403 -18.99 -0.90 -21.90
N ILE A 404 -19.61 -1.52 -20.89
CA ILE A 404 -19.27 -1.35 -19.48
C ILE A 404 -18.96 -2.73 -18.93
N THR A 405 -17.88 -2.89 -18.18
CA THR A 405 -17.68 -4.10 -17.38
C THR A 405 -17.54 -3.78 -15.89
N VAL A 406 -17.98 -4.72 -15.08
CA VAL A 406 -17.88 -4.69 -13.61
C VAL A 406 -17.46 -6.05 -13.09
N MET A 407 -16.92 -6.07 -11.88
CA MET A 407 -16.51 -7.32 -11.24
C MET A 407 -17.70 -8.12 -10.71
N ASN A 408 -17.73 -9.42 -11.02
CA ASN A 408 -18.84 -10.33 -10.73
C ASN A 408 -18.97 -10.70 -9.23
N HIS A 409 -20.11 -10.41 -8.61
CA HIS A 409 -20.41 -10.77 -7.22
C HIS A 409 -20.69 -12.26 -7.02
N GLU A 410 -21.50 -12.87 -7.88
CA GLU A 410 -21.92 -14.27 -7.79
C GLU A 410 -20.74 -15.24 -7.79
N LEU A 411 -19.75 -15.02 -8.67
CA LEU A 411 -18.51 -15.81 -8.66
C LEU A 411 -17.71 -15.55 -7.38
N THR A 412 -17.62 -14.30 -6.95
CA THR A 412 -16.86 -13.91 -5.74
C THR A 412 -17.42 -14.60 -4.50
N ILE A 413 -18.73 -14.51 -4.28
CA ILE A 413 -19.37 -15.14 -3.12
C ILE A 413 -19.28 -16.67 -3.20
N ARG A 414 -19.46 -17.29 -4.37
CA ARG A 414 -19.31 -18.75 -4.51
C ARG A 414 -17.90 -19.21 -4.16
N LEU A 415 -16.86 -18.54 -4.67
CA LEU A 415 -15.47 -18.89 -4.38
C LEU A 415 -15.15 -18.78 -2.89
N ALA A 416 -15.67 -17.76 -2.20
CA ALA A 416 -15.56 -17.65 -0.75
C ALA A 416 -16.33 -18.77 -0.04
N GLN A 417 -17.60 -18.99 -0.38
CA GLN A 417 -18.44 -20.03 0.23
C GLN A 417 -17.81 -21.42 0.15
N ASP A 418 -17.30 -21.79 -1.03
CA ASP A 418 -16.81 -23.15 -1.28
C ASP A 418 -15.45 -23.42 -0.64
N ARG A 419 -14.57 -22.42 -0.58
CA ARG A 419 -13.15 -22.61 -0.21
C ARG A 419 -12.80 -22.00 1.14
N PHE A 420 -13.47 -20.92 1.53
CA PHE A 420 -13.24 -20.16 2.76
C PHE A 420 -14.57 -19.64 3.34
N PRO A 421 -15.51 -20.50 3.80
CA PRO A 421 -16.82 -20.05 4.27
C PRO A 421 -16.76 -18.96 5.34
N GLY A 422 -15.70 -18.97 6.15
CA GLY A 422 -15.43 -17.94 7.14
C GLY A 422 -15.23 -16.54 6.53
N HIS A 423 -14.90 -16.38 5.25
CA HIS A 423 -14.61 -15.07 4.64
C HIS A 423 -15.87 -14.27 4.28
N ILE A 424 -17.05 -14.82 4.52
CA ILE A 424 -18.32 -14.12 4.36
C ILE A 424 -18.70 -13.53 5.71
N PHE A 425 -18.99 -12.24 5.74
CA PHE A 425 -19.24 -11.53 6.99
C PHE A 425 -20.20 -10.35 6.81
N SER A 426 -20.44 -9.62 7.89
CA SER A 426 -21.10 -8.32 7.88
C SER A 426 -20.19 -7.33 8.56
N PHE A 427 -19.75 -6.31 7.82
CA PHE A 427 -18.86 -5.28 8.31
C PHE A 427 -19.51 -4.47 9.44
N ASP A 428 -20.81 -4.18 9.34
CA ASP A 428 -21.56 -3.49 10.41
C ASP A 428 -21.54 -4.25 11.75
N SER A 429 -21.54 -5.58 11.70
CA SER A 429 -21.55 -6.43 12.90
C SER A 429 -20.14 -6.69 13.44
N GLU A 430 -19.16 -6.88 12.56
CA GLU A 430 -17.83 -7.34 12.91
C GLU A 430 -16.72 -6.59 12.14
N PRO A 431 -16.63 -5.25 12.24
CA PRO A 431 -15.77 -4.44 11.35
C PRO A 431 -14.27 -4.76 11.51
N ASN A 432 -13.88 -5.23 12.70
CA ASN A 432 -12.49 -5.60 13.00
C ASN A 432 -11.99 -6.83 12.25
N ARG A 433 -12.87 -7.61 11.62
CA ARG A 433 -12.48 -8.79 10.84
C ARG A 433 -11.60 -8.46 9.64
N VAL A 434 -11.65 -7.23 9.13
CA VAL A 434 -10.74 -6.80 8.05
C VAL A 434 -9.27 -6.84 8.48
N LEU A 435 -8.96 -6.78 9.78
CA LEU A 435 -7.60 -6.89 10.31
C LEU A 435 -7.05 -8.33 10.28
N ASP A 436 -7.92 -9.33 10.08
CA ASP A 436 -7.55 -10.74 10.00
C ASP A 436 -7.07 -11.13 8.59
N LEU A 437 -7.28 -10.26 7.59
CA LEU A 437 -6.82 -10.50 6.23
C LEU A 437 -5.29 -10.50 6.15
N GLU A 438 -4.74 -11.63 5.69
CA GLU A 438 -3.32 -11.73 5.36
C GLU A 438 -2.97 -10.77 4.20
N PRO A 439 -1.98 -9.89 4.37
CA PRO A 439 -1.49 -9.05 3.28
C PRO A 439 -0.97 -9.88 2.11
N ALA A 440 -1.25 -9.41 0.89
CA ALA A 440 -0.76 -10.04 -0.32
C ALA A 440 -0.50 -9.02 -1.43
N GLY A 441 0.51 -9.25 -2.27
CA GLY A 441 0.80 -8.43 -3.45
C GLY A 441 -0.08 -8.79 -4.65
N ILE A 442 -1.39 -8.97 -4.44
CA ILE A 442 -2.29 -9.42 -5.52
C ILE A 442 -2.34 -8.37 -6.61
N MET A 443 -2.62 -7.11 -6.27
CA MET A 443 -2.67 -6.01 -7.24
C MET A 443 -1.30 -5.69 -7.84
N GLU A 444 -0.20 -5.83 -7.08
CA GLU A 444 1.16 -5.55 -7.56
C GLU A 444 1.69 -6.62 -8.53
N GLU A 445 1.45 -7.90 -8.25
CA GLU A 445 2.12 -9.02 -8.94
C GLU A 445 1.22 -9.82 -9.89
N THR A 446 -0.03 -10.10 -9.50
CA THR A 446 -0.86 -11.11 -10.20
C THR A 446 -2.12 -10.55 -10.86
N GLY A 447 -2.71 -9.50 -10.30
CA GLY A 447 -4.02 -8.97 -10.64
C GLY A 447 -5.19 -9.93 -10.35
N ASN A 448 -4.97 -11.07 -9.67
CA ASN A 448 -6.02 -12.06 -9.44
C ASN A 448 -6.86 -11.74 -8.18
N ILE A 449 -7.64 -10.68 -8.24
CA ILE A 449 -8.51 -10.21 -7.14
C ILE A 449 -9.67 -11.17 -6.79
N PHE A 450 -9.78 -12.31 -7.48
CA PHE A 450 -10.77 -13.37 -7.24
C PHE A 450 -10.21 -14.56 -6.44
N ASP A 451 -9.00 -14.50 -5.89
CA ASP A 451 -8.52 -15.55 -4.98
C ASP A 451 -9.20 -15.44 -3.60
N PRO A 452 -10.10 -16.37 -3.22
CA PRO A 452 -10.87 -16.28 -1.99
C PRO A 452 -10.02 -16.38 -0.73
N LYS A 453 -8.75 -16.77 -0.83
CA LYS A 453 -7.83 -16.69 0.30
C LYS A 453 -7.59 -15.24 0.75
N HIS A 454 -7.67 -14.28 -0.17
CA HIS A 454 -7.13 -12.92 0.02
C HIS A 454 -8.20 -11.83 0.14
N TYR A 455 -9.47 -12.20 0.29
CA TYR A 455 -10.54 -11.23 0.49
C TYR A 455 -11.60 -11.69 1.50
N LEU A 456 -12.28 -10.71 2.09
CA LEU A 456 -13.57 -10.89 2.77
C LEU A 456 -14.68 -10.30 1.92
N VAL A 457 -15.87 -10.90 1.97
CA VAL A 457 -17.07 -10.40 1.25
C VAL A 457 -18.13 -10.03 2.26
N ASP A 458 -18.59 -8.78 2.21
CA ASP A 458 -19.76 -8.37 2.96
C ASP A 458 -21.04 -8.86 2.25
N LYS A 459 -21.83 -9.66 2.97
CA LYS A 459 -23.03 -10.33 2.45
C LYS A 459 -24.22 -9.39 2.22
N ASN A 460 -24.17 -8.16 2.75
CA ASN A 460 -25.28 -7.21 2.67
C ASN A 460 -25.01 -6.11 1.63
N THR A 461 -23.74 -5.70 1.49
CA THR A 461 -23.35 -4.55 0.65
C THR A 461 -22.63 -4.95 -0.63
N HIS A 462 -22.23 -6.22 -0.75
CA HIS A 462 -21.42 -6.75 -1.86
C HIS A 462 -20.04 -6.09 -1.99
N ILE A 463 -19.59 -5.39 -0.94
CA ILE A 463 -18.24 -4.84 -0.83
C ILE A 463 -17.27 -5.97 -0.50
N VAL A 464 -16.16 -5.98 -1.21
CA VAL A 464 -15.04 -6.89 -1.02
C VAL A 464 -13.88 -6.14 -0.39
N TYR A 465 -13.30 -6.72 0.66
CA TYR A 465 -12.18 -6.14 1.40
C TYR A 465 -10.93 -6.97 1.13
N ARG A 466 -9.84 -6.31 0.74
CA ARG A 466 -8.52 -6.94 0.51
C ARG A 466 -7.44 -6.20 1.26
N ASN A 467 -6.48 -6.94 1.82
CA ASN A 467 -5.28 -6.36 2.39
C ASN A 467 -4.16 -6.45 1.34
N GLU A 468 -3.99 -5.39 0.56
CA GLU A 468 -3.03 -5.33 -0.53
C GLU A 468 -1.68 -4.82 -0.03
N GLN A 469 -0.61 -5.51 -0.41
CA GLN A 469 0.76 -5.18 -0.03
C GLN A 469 1.57 -4.80 -1.28
N PHE A 470 2.20 -3.64 -1.25
CA PHE A 470 3.05 -3.12 -2.32
C PHE A 470 4.48 -2.99 -1.81
N THR A 471 5.42 -3.68 -2.43
CA THR A 471 6.83 -3.68 -2.01
C THR A 471 7.78 -3.31 -3.14
N GLY A 472 7.29 -3.31 -4.38
CA GLY A 472 8.06 -3.06 -5.59
C GLY A 472 8.45 -1.59 -5.80
N GLY A 473 9.57 -1.43 -6.50
CA GLY A 473 10.12 -0.15 -6.92
C GLY A 473 10.83 0.62 -5.79
N ARG A 474 11.03 1.93 -6.01
CA ARG A 474 11.69 2.84 -5.04
C ARG A 474 10.72 3.54 -4.10
N LYS A 475 9.40 3.53 -4.38
CA LYS A 475 8.38 4.05 -3.45
C LYS A 475 8.41 3.19 -2.17
N LEU A 476 8.11 3.78 -1.01
CA LEU A 476 8.05 3.06 0.26
C LEU A 476 7.12 1.82 0.16
N PRO A 477 7.44 0.72 0.87
CA PRO A 477 6.50 -0.37 1.02
C PRO A 477 5.23 0.11 1.71
N GLU A 478 4.09 -0.45 1.31
CA GLU A 478 2.79 -0.02 1.80
C GLU A 478 1.81 -1.19 1.90
N GLN A 479 0.92 -1.10 2.89
CA GLN A 479 -0.24 -1.97 3.03
C GLN A 479 -1.50 -1.13 3.00
N LEU A 480 -2.46 -1.53 2.19
CA LEU A 480 -3.72 -0.84 1.96
C LEU A 480 -4.88 -1.82 2.11
N VAL A 481 -5.88 -1.45 2.91
CA VAL A 481 -7.16 -2.17 2.92
C VAL A 481 -7.99 -1.61 1.77
N VAL A 482 -7.92 -2.27 0.62
CA VAL A 482 -8.66 -1.90 -0.58
C VAL A 482 -10.08 -2.44 -0.48
N MET A 483 -11.04 -1.59 -0.79
CA MET A 483 -12.46 -1.92 -0.81
C MET A 483 -13.01 -1.61 -2.19
N ASP A 484 -13.73 -2.55 -2.78
CA ASP A 484 -14.43 -2.40 -4.05
C ASP A 484 -15.78 -3.09 -4.00
N LYS A 485 -16.73 -2.55 -4.75
CA LYS A 485 -18.06 -3.10 -4.91
C LYS A 485 -18.08 -4.09 -6.07
N ARG A 486 -18.63 -5.27 -5.80
CA ARG A 486 -18.99 -6.26 -6.82
C ARG A 486 -20.48 -6.13 -7.13
N TYR A 487 -20.85 -6.45 -8.36
CA TYR A 487 -22.23 -6.36 -8.81
C TYR A 487 -22.74 -7.72 -9.24
N THR A 488 -24.03 -7.93 -9.02
CA THR A 488 -24.84 -8.89 -9.77
C THR A 488 -25.24 -8.32 -11.13
N GLU A 489 -25.64 -9.17 -12.07
CA GLU A 489 -26.12 -8.71 -13.39
C GLU A 489 -27.32 -7.76 -13.27
N GLN A 490 -28.23 -8.06 -12.34
CA GLN A 490 -29.41 -7.23 -12.07
C GLN A 490 -29.01 -5.85 -11.57
N GLU A 491 -28.15 -5.76 -10.55
CA GLU A 491 -27.75 -4.49 -9.94
C GLU A 491 -27.09 -3.55 -10.95
N ILE A 492 -26.13 -4.04 -11.74
CA ILE A 492 -25.46 -3.18 -12.73
C ILE A 492 -26.39 -2.75 -13.87
N THR A 493 -27.33 -3.61 -14.25
CA THR A 493 -28.34 -3.29 -15.28
C THR A 493 -29.26 -2.17 -14.79
N GLU A 494 -29.83 -2.31 -13.60
CA GLU A 494 -30.68 -1.30 -12.98
C GLU A 494 -29.94 0.02 -12.76
N LEU A 495 -28.66 -0.05 -12.38
CA LEU A 495 -27.81 1.13 -12.21
C LEU A 495 -27.61 1.89 -13.53
N CYS A 496 -27.28 1.18 -14.62
CA CYS A 496 -27.15 1.79 -15.95
C CYS A 496 -28.46 2.45 -16.41
N GLU A 497 -29.60 1.78 -16.20
CA GLU A 497 -30.91 2.33 -16.57
C GLU A 497 -31.27 3.57 -15.74
N ALA A 498 -30.94 3.59 -14.45
CA ALA A 498 -31.18 4.74 -13.59
C ALA A 498 -30.40 5.99 -14.05
N THR A 499 -29.28 5.83 -14.76
CA THR A 499 -28.40 6.93 -15.19
C THR A 499 -28.59 7.36 -16.64
N GLY A 500 -29.71 6.98 -17.28
CA GLY A 500 -30.04 7.43 -18.63
C GLY A 500 -29.43 6.58 -19.76
N LEU A 501 -28.97 5.37 -19.44
CA LEU A 501 -28.65 4.36 -20.45
C LEU A 501 -29.87 3.44 -20.70
N VAL A 502 -29.84 2.74 -21.82
CA VAL A 502 -30.79 1.67 -22.16
C VAL A 502 -29.98 0.41 -22.39
N VAL A 503 -30.05 -0.52 -21.44
CA VAL A 503 -29.34 -1.80 -21.52
C VAL A 503 -29.96 -2.63 -22.65
N GLN A 504 -29.11 -3.10 -23.56
CA GLN A 504 -29.53 -3.98 -24.67
C GLN A 504 -29.36 -5.45 -24.28
N TRP A 505 -28.27 -5.73 -23.56
CA TRP A 505 -27.97 -7.03 -22.97
C TRP A 505 -26.90 -6.87 -21.90
N ALA A 506 -26.89 -7.80 -20.95
CA ALA A 506 -25.80 -8.02 -20.00
C ALA A 506 -25.42 -9.51 -20.07
N LYS A 507 -24.14 -9.83 -19.83
CA LYS A 507 -23.68 -11.23 -19.76
C LYS A 507 -22.40 -11.36 -18.96
N TYR A 508 -22.17 -12.56 -18.42
CA TYR A 508 -20.92 -12.88 -17.75
C TYR A 508 -19.82 -13.24 -18.75
N VAL A 509 -18.65 -12.64 -18.56
CA VAL A 509 -17.48 -12.78 -19.43
C VAL A 509 -16.21 -12.95 -18.60
N GLY A 510 -15.11 -13.26 -19.29
CA GLY A 510 -13.77 -13.20 -18.72
C GLY A 510 -12.80 -12.55 -19.70
N ALA A 511 -11.67 -12.06 -19.20
CA ALA A 511 -10.60 -11.49 -20.01
C ALA A 511 -10.24 -12.40 -21.21
N GLY A 512 -10.25 -11.82 -22.42
CA GLY A 512 -10.01 -12.54 -23.68
C GLY A 512 -11.09 -13.55 -24.12
N ARG A 513 -12.22 -13.62 -23.40
CA ARG A 513 -13.38 -14.50 -23.67
C ARG A 513 -14.69 -13.71 -23.74
N TRP A 514 -14.66 -12.51 -24.29
CA TRP A 514 -15.82 -11.63 -24.36
C TRP A 514 -16.89 -12.08 -25.36
N ASP A 515 -16.58 -13.00 -26.27
CA ASP A 515 -17.58 -13.61 -27.16
C ASP A 515 -18.43 -14.67 -26.45
N ASP A 516 -17.91 -15.26 -25.38
CA ASP A 516 -18.61 -16.31 -24.64
C ASP A 516 -19.78 -15.70 -23.82
N SER A 517 -20.76 -16.55 -23.52
CA SER A 517 -21.78 -16.27 -22.52
C SER A 517 -21.59 -17.31 -21.43
N LEU A 518 -20.93 -16.91 -20.35
CA LEU A 518 -20.61 -17.80 -19.24
C LEU A 518 -21.77 -17.82 -18.24
N GLU A 519 -21.87 -18.89 -17.48
CA GLU A 519 -22.75 -18.95 -16.31
C GLU A 519 -22.18 -18.09 -15.17
N PRO A 520 -23.04 -17.53 -14.29
CA PRO A 520 -22.66 -16.54 -13.27
C PRO A 520 -21.52 -16.95 -12.33
N THR A 521 -21.29 -18.24 -12.19
CA THR A 521 -20.34 -18.80 -11.21
C THR A 521 -19.27 -19.67 -11.85
N GLU A 522 -19.17 -19.67 -13.18
CA GLU A 522 -18.04 -20.29 -13.86
C GLU A 522 -16.74 -19.62 -13.46
N LYS A 523 -15.67 -20.40 -13.29
CA LYS A 523 -14.36 -19.88 -12.87
C LYS A 523 -13.81 -18.78 -13.78
N ALA A 524 -14.22 -18.76 -15.05
CA ALA A 524 -13.82 -17.76 -16.02
C ALA A 524 -14.70 -16.49 -16.02
N ALA A 525 -15.89 -16.54 -15.40
CA ALA A 525 -16.88 -15.47 -15.35
C ALA A 525 -16.48 -14.37 -14.34
N LYS A 526 -15.34 -13.74 -14.53
CA LYS A 526 -14.82 -12.72 -13.59
C LYS A 526 -15.49 -11.37 -13.75
N GLU A 527 -16.11 -11.11 -14.89
CA GLU A 527 -16.70 -9.82 -15.19
C GLU A 527 -18.15 -10.01 -15.65
N ILE A 528 -18.96 -8.99 -15.41
CA ILE A 528 -20.25 -8.81 -16.10
C ILE A 528 -20.03 -7.70 -17.10
N MET A 529 -20.38 -7.94 -18.36
CA MET A 529 -20.35 -6.95 -19.41
C MET A 529 -21.76 -6.52 -19.75
N VAL A 530 -21.96 -5.22 -19.80
CA VAL A 530 -23.23 -4.57 -20.15
C VAL A 530 -23.03 -3.76 -21.42
N PHE A 531 -23.89 -3.99 -22.41
CA PHE A 531 -23.95 -3.18 -23.62
C PHE A 531 -25.17 -2.27 -23.59
N CYS A 532 -24.91 -0.98 -23.68
CA CYS A 532 -25.91 0.06 -23.53
C CYS A 532 -26.05 0.91 -24.79
N LYS A 533 -27.23 1.51 -24.97
CA LYS A 533 -27.45 2.65 -25.86
C LYS A 533 -27.75 3.90 -25.05
N LYS A 534 -27.48 5.07 -25.63
CA LYS A 534 -28.01 6.33 -25.07
C LYS A 534 -29.53 6.28 -25.07
N ARG A 535 -30.17 6.65 -23.96
CA ARG A 535 -31.62 6.87 -23.93
C ARG A 535 -31.97 8.01 -24.87
N ARG A 536 -32.99 7.80 -25.70
CA ARG A 536 -33.55 8.87 -26.52
C ARG A 536 -34.37 9.76 -25.60
N ASP A 537 -34.08 11.06 -25.59
CA ASP A 537 -34.98 12.02 -24.98
C ASP A 537 -36.32 11.96 -25.73
N GLY A 538 -37.39 11.73 -24.98
CA GLY A 538 -38.74 11.51 -25.51
C GLY A 538 -39.40 12.77 -26.07
#